data_AF-A0A256FYF1-F1
#
_entry.id   AF-A0A256FYF1-F1
#
_cell.length_a   1.000
_cell.length_b   1.000
_cell.length_c   1.000
_cell.angle_alpha   90.00
_cell.angle_beta   90.00
_cell.angle_gamma   90.00
#
_symmetry.space_group_name_H-M   'P 1'
#
loop_
_entity.id
_entity.type
_entity.pdbx_description
1 polymer ?
#
loop_
_entity_poly.entity_id
_entity_poly.type
_entity_poly.pdbx_seq_one_letter_code
_entity_poly.pdbx_strand_id
1 'polypeptide(L)'
;MTGKRMKTQTDVEGESLRLGQLRLLIALDALLVEGSVGGAAKQMGLSTAAMSRLLSQIREKFNDPIFVRSGRNMIATPKAEALRGRLRRLANETEALMSFDSINAVETHCKRGHGWERASAIAAPPPLGIRKVVELENHPTPEQLAAQFANIQDENDPVRRLAKYIGITGRKIGHTRPLEMYEAEDAFTTIFAGEADPMQISALLRLIHYRGETAPELAGMAQAAKKYYSMNAKIRTPALDWPAYLSPNSHQSPWFMLAAILVARAGYPVVLHGSCGMGELSGKLELAAEAVKIPIGGSLSLGEEALNAHGICFLPLAGFSPQVHALLALYPLFHSRSSINSLAHLLNPMQLSASFLGVTQPAYRELHRDTAALLDWQSVSAVSTSRDVAELVPFHAHTIYRWVDGQKSDLTLPTLSKAGTDKHASLTTFEYWLAVWSGAAIDERAELTIIASAAMALMTVLGADNESYGQFHKKAEELWRTRHAVL
;
A
#
# COMPACT_ATOMS: atom_id res chain seq x y z
N MET A 1 -34.88 -33.88 -28.37
CA MET A 1 -35.00 -32.53 -27.76
C MET A 1 -33.62 -31.91 -27.71
N THR A 2 -33.31 -31.03 -28.66
CA THR A 2 -32.03 -30.32 -28.75
C THR A 2 -32.33 -28.88 -29.11
N GLY A 3 -32.52 -28.05 -28.08
CA GLY A 3 -32.81 -26.63 -28.21
C GLY A 3 -31.54 -25.84 -28.51
N LYS A 4 -31.43 -25.36 -29.75
CA LYS A 4 -30.39 -24.44 -30.21
C LYS A 4 -30.70 -23.05 -29.62
N ARG A 5 -29.88 -22.54 -28.70
CA ARG A 5 -29.97 -21.18 -28.16
C ARG A 5 -29.82 -20.17 -29.31
N MET A 6 -30.91 -19.47 -29.62
CA MET A 6 -30.95 -18.30 -30.52
C MET A 6 -30.27 -17.13 -29.79
N LYS A 7 -29.14 -16.63 -30.30
CA LYS A 7 -28.63 -15.31 -29.93
C LYS A 7 -29.61 -14.26 -30.48
N THR A 8 -30.08 -13.38 -29.61
CA THR A 8 -30.98 -12.27 -29.90
C THR A 8 -30.36 -11.28 -30.88
N GLN A 9 -31.15 -10.87 -31.86
CA GLN A 9 -30.80 -10.05 -33.03
C GLN A 9 -30.41 -8.60 -32.68
N THR A 10 -30.72 -8.16 -31.46
CA THR A 10 -30.54 -6.79 -30.93
C THR A 10 -29.10 -6.41 -30.57
N ASP A 11 -28.22 -7.37 -30.22
CA ASP A 11 -26.82 -7.04 -29.86
C ASP A 11 -25.95 -6.74 -31.09
N VAL A 12 -26.27 -7.35 -32.24
CA VAL A 12 -25.54 -7.16 -33.52
C VAL A 12 -25.87 -5.80 -34.15
N GLU A 13 -27.10 -5.31 -33.94
CA GLU A 13 -27.51 -3.97 -34.40
C GLU A 13 -26.76 -2.86 -33.64
N GLY A 14 -26.51 -3.05 -32.34
CA GLY A 14 -25.80 -2.08 -31.48
C GLY A 14 -24.32 -1.87 -31.83
N GLU A 15 -23.60 -2.91 -32.25
CA GLU A 15 -22.21 -2.79 -32.73
C GLU A 15 -22.12 -2.20 -34.15
N SER A 16 -23.02 -2.62 -35.05
CA SER A 16 -23.13 -2.07 -36.41
C SER A 16 -23.46 -0.58 -36.40
N LEU A 17 -24.28 -0.13 -35.43
CA LEU A 17 -24.61 1.27 -35.18
C LEU A 17 -23.38 2.10 -34.76
N ARG A 18 -22.41 1.56 -34.02
CA ARG A 18 -21.22 2.31 -33.58
C ARG A 18 -20.21 2.49 -34.71
N LEU A 19 -19.94 1.44 -35.48
CA LEU A 19 -19.06 1.49 -36.65
C LEU A 19 -19.62 2.40 -37.77
N GLY A 20 -20.94 2.37 -37.99
CA GLY A 20 -21.61 3.26 -38.93
C GLY A 20 -21.45 4.75 -38.57
N GLN A 21 -21.39 5.07 -37.28
CA GLN A 21 -21.20 6.45 -36.81
C GLN A 21 -19.77 6.97 -37.05
N LEU A 22 -18.75 6.13 -36.89
CA LEU A 22 -17.36 6.51 -37.17
C LEU A 22 -17.18 6.86 -38.65
N ARG A 23 -17.79 6.09 -39.54
CA ARG A 23 -17.78 6.35 -40.99
C ARG A 23 -18.36 7.71 -41.35
N LEU A 24 -19.43 8.13 -40.67
CA LEU A 24 -20.05 9.45 -40.88
C LEU A 24 -19.13 10.59 -40.44
N LEU A 25 -18.35 10.41 -39.38
CA LEU A 25 -17.40 11.41 -38.89
C LEU A 25 -16.19 11.56 -39.82
N ILE A 26 -15.66 10.45 -40.34
CA ILE A 26 -14.57 10.46 -41.33
C ILE A 26 -15.04 11.10 -42.64
N ALA A 27 -16.28 10.80 -43.08
CA ALA A 27 -16.88 11.45 -44.24
C ALA A 27 -17.07 12.95 -44.05
N LEU A 28 -17.41 13.40 -42.84
CA LEU A 28 -17.50 14.81 -42.52
C LEU A 28 -16.12 15.51 -42.58
N ASP A 29 -15.05 14.87 -42.11
CA ASP A 29 -13.69 15.42 -42.24
C ASP A 29 -13.31 15.62 -43.71
N ALA A 30 -13.50 14.59 -44.55
CA ALA A 30 -13.22 14.67 -45.99
C ALA A 30 -13.99 15.80 -46.67
N LEU A 31 -15.27 15.98 -46.32
CA LEU A 31 -16.10 17.08 -46.86
C LEU A 31 -15.62 18.47 -46.41
N LEU A 32 -15.13 18.60 -45.17
CA LEU A 32 -14.62 19.86 -44.63
C LEU A 32 -13.25 20.24 -45.20
N VAL A 33 -12.44 19.25 -45.57
CA VAL A 33 -11.12 19.43 -46.18
C VAL A 33 -11.27 19.81 -47.66
N GLU A 34 -12.08 19.06 -48.40
CA GLU A 34 -12.21 19.22 -49.85
C GLU A 34 -13.18 20.34 -50.26
N GLY A 35 -14.08 20.75 -49.38
CA GLY A 35 -15.09 21.79 -49.66
C GLY A 35 -16.04 21.44 -50.81
N SER A 36 -16.05 20.18 -51.26
CA SER A 36 -16.84 19.67 -52.38
C SER A 36 -17.23 18.21 -52.15
N VAL A 37 -18.46 17.83 -52.53
CA VAL A 37 -18.92 16.42 -52.47
C VAL A 37 -18.10 15.53 -53.42
N GLY A 38 -17.68 16.08 -54.56
CA GLY A 38 -16.89 15.37 -55.56
C GLY A 38 -15.47 15.06 -55.10
N GLY A 39 -14.77 16.05 -54.52
CA GLY A 39 -13.43 15.88 -53.96
C GLY A 39 -13.43 14.89 -52.80
N ALA A 40 -14.37 15.06 -51.86
CA ALA A 40 -14.50 14.16 -50.70
C ALA A 40 -14.82 12.71 -51.11
N ALA A 41 -15.67 12.51 -52.13
CA ALA A 41 -15.97 11.18 -52.65
C ALA A 41 -14.72 10.51 -53.24
N LYS A 42 -13.91 11.26 -54.01
CA LYS A 42 -12.66 10.77 -54.58
C LYS A 42 -11.66 10.39 -53.49
N GLN A 43 -11.49 11.23 -52.47
CA GLN A 43 -10.58 10.98 -51.34
C GLN A 43 -10.95 9.70 -50.58
N MET A 44 -12.25 9.43 -50.38
CA MET A 44 -12.73 8.24 -49.67
C MET A 44 -12.94 7.00 -50.55
N GLY A 45 -12.63 7.06 -51.85
CA GLY A 45 -12.89 5.96 -52.79
C GLY A 45 -14.38 5.62 -52.96
N LEU A 46 -15.26 6.60 -52.80
CA LEU A 46 -16.72 6.45 -52.89
C LEU A 46 -17.26 7.12 -54.16
N SER A 47 -18.48 6.73 -54.56
CA SER A 47 -19.21 7.47 -55.60
C SER A 47 -19.77 8.79 -55.03
N THR A 48 -19.92 9.79 -55.90
CA THR A 48 -20.52 11.09 -55.52
C THR A 48 -21.93 10.94 -54.95
N ALA A 49 -22.71 9.98 -55.47
CA ALA A 49 -24.04 9.64 -54.94
C ALA A 49 -23.97 9.03 -53.54
N ALA A 50 -22.97 8.18 -53.24
CA ALA A 50 -22.76 7.61 -51.92
C ALA A 50 -22.32 8.67 -50.90
N MET A 51 -21.43 9.59 -51.29
CA MET A 51 -21.01 10.71 -50.44
C MET A 51 -22.19 11.67 -50.15
N SER A 52 -23.04 11.93 -51.13
CA SER A 52 -24.25 12.74 -50.94
C SER A 52 -25.21 12.11 -49.91
N ARG A 53 -25.39 10.78 -49.93
CA ARG A 53 -26.18 10.06 -48.93
C ARG A 53 -25.59 10.17 -47.52
N LEU A 54 -24.26 10.06 -47.39
CA LEU A 54 -23.57 10.25 -46.11
C LEU A 54 -23.76 11.68 -45.58
N LEU A 55 -23.64 12.69 -46.45
CA LEU A 55 -23.90 14.08 -46.07
C LEU A 55 -25.35 14.29 -45.58
N SER A 56 -26.35 13.67 -46.22
CA SER A 56 -27.73 13.73 -45.73
C SER A 56 -27.88 13.12 -44.34
N GLN A 57 -27.28 11.96 -44.09
CA GLN A 57 -27.30 11.31 -42.77
C GLN A 57 -26.58 12.17 -41.71
N ILE A 58 -25.46 12.81 -42.07
CA ILE A 58 -24.77 13.73 -41.17
C ILE A 58 -25.68 14.91 -40.82
N ARG A 59 -26.37 15.50 -41.79
CA ARG A 59 -27.29 16.63 -41.57
C ARG A 59 -28.40 16.29 -40.60
N GLU A 60 -29.03 15.13 -40.78
CA GLU A 60 -30.08 14.63 -39.88
C GLU A 60 -29.53 14.43 -38.46
N LYS A 61 -28.36 13.80 -38.34
CA LYS A 61 -27.79 13.42 -37.04
C LYS A 61 -27.28 14.61 -36.23
N PHE A 62 -26.75 15.62 -36.91
CA PHE A 62 -26.28 16.87 -36.26
C PHE A 62 -27.35 17.95 -36.21
N ASN A 63 -28.52 17.72 -36.83
CA ASN A 63 -29.57 18.70 -37.03
C ASN A 63 -29.01 20.06 -37.50
N ASP A 64 -28.18 20.02 -38.55
CA ASP A 64 -27.46 21.17 -39.09
C ASP A 64 -27.26 20.96 -40.60
N PRO A 65 -27.37 21.99 -41.45
CA PRO A 65 -27.17 21.83 -42.89
C PRO A 65 -25.71 21.50 -43.27
N ILE A 66 -24.77 21.67 -42.33
CA ILE A 66 -23.31 21.45 -42.39
C ILE A 66 -22.60 22.37 -43.39
N PHE A 67 -23.15 22.52 -44.59
CA PHE A 67 -22.68 23.41 -45.63
C PHE A 67 -23.85 24.23 -46.18
N VAL A 68 -23.60 25.53 -46.38
CA VAL A 68 -24.47 26.46 -47.07
C VAL A 68 -23.84 26.88 -48.40
N ARG A 69 -24.66 27.18 -49.41
CA ARG A 69 -24.17 27.57 -50.74
C ARG A 69 -23.80 29.06 -50.74
N SER A 70 -22.60 29.37 -51.21
CA SER A 70 -22.18 30.73 -51.55
C SER A 70 -21.44 30.71 -52.89
N GLY A 71 -22.10 31.19 -53.94
CA GLY A 71 -21.57 31.12 -55.31
C GLY A 71 -21.40 29.68 -55.81
N ARG A 72 -20.20 29.35 -56.31
CA ARG A 72 -19.85 27.99 -56.80
C ARG A 72 -19.31 27.06 -55.71
N ASN A 73 -19.14 27.54 -54.47
CA ASN A 73 -18.48 26.80 -53.40
C ASN A 73 -19.44 26.46 -52.25
N MET A 74 -19.17 25.35 -51.55
CA MET A 74 -19.85 25.00 -50.31
C MET A 74 -19.08 25.59 -49.13
N ILE A 75 -19.73 26.45 -48.34
CA ILE A 75 -19.14 27.04 -47.14
C ILE A 75 -19.68 26.31 -45.92
N ALA A 76 -18.79 25.86 -45.04
CA ALA A 76 -19.16 25.18 -43.80
C ALA A 76 -19.95 26.11 -42.87
N THR A 77 -20.94 25.57 -42.15
CA THR A 77 -21.63 26.31 -41.08
C THR A 77 -20.68 26.55 -39.90
N PRO A 78 -20.94 27.54 -39.03
CA PRO A 78 -20.13 27.75 -37.82
C PRO A 78 -20.02 26.50 -36.95
N LYS A 79 -21.08 25.68 -36.89
CA LYS A 79 -21.11 24.41 -36.17
C LYS A 79 -20.18 23.36 -36.81
N ALA A 80 -20.18 23.24 -38.13
CA ALA A 80 -19.30 22.34 -38.85
C ALA A 80 -17.82 22.79 -38.76
N GLU A 81 -17.57 24.10 -38.79
CA GLU A 81 -16.24 24.68 -38.64
C GLU A 81 -15.66 24.42 -37.25
N ALA A 82 -16.48 24.58 -36.19
CA ALA A 82 -16.07 24.27 -34.82
C ALA A 82 -15.67 22.80 -34.60
N LEU A 83 -16.16 21.89 -35.45
CA LEU A 83 -15.84 20.46 -35.38
C LEU A 83 -14.56 20.08 -36.14
N ARG A 84 -14.09 20.93 -37.08
CA ARG A 84 -12.98 20.62 -37.99
C ARG A 84 -11.72 20.11 -37.28
N GLY A 85 -11.26 20.82 -36.26
CA GLY A 85 -10.06 20.44 -35.51
C GLY A 85 -10.21 19.16 -34.66
N ARG A 86 -11.43 18.76 -34.29
CA ARG A 86 -11.69 17.50 -33.57
C ARG A 86 -11.80 16.32 -34.54
N LEU A 87 -12.44 16.54 -35.69
CA LEU A 87 -12.60 15.54 -36.74
C LEU A 87 -11.26 15.18 -37.39
N ARG A 88 -10.40 16.18 -37.66
CA ARG A 88 -9.08 15.94 -38.24
C ARG A 88 -8.18 15.08 -37.36
N ARG A 89 -8.22 15.32 -36.04
CA ARG A 89 -7.49 14.49 -35.06
C ARG A 89 -8.02 13.06 -35.01
N LEU A 90 -9.34 12.89 -35.03
CA LEU A 90 -9.97 11.57 -35.06
C LEU A 90 -9.61 10.78 -36.35
N ALA A 91 -9.62 11.46 -37.50
CA ALA A 91 -9.27 10.86 -38.78
C ALA A 91 -7.80 10.42 -38.81
N ASN A 92 -6.88 11.29 -38.39
CA ASN A 92 -5.45 10.99 -38.30
C ASN A 92 -5.17 9.83 -37.32
N GLU A 93 -5.82 9.81 -36.16
CA GLU A 93 -5.68 8.71 -35.19
C GLU A 93 -6.20 7.39 -35.74
N THR A 94 -7.33 7.42 -36.45
CA THR A 94 -7.88 6.22 -37.10
C THR A 94 -6.93 5.70 -38.17
N GLU A 95 -6.34 6.58 -38.98
CA GLU A 95 -5.35 6.22 -40.00
C GLU A 95 -4.07 5.65 -39.36
N ALA A 96 -3.58 6.28 -38.28
CA ALA A 96 -2.41 5.80 -37.52
C ALA A 96 -2.61 4.42 -36.90
N LEU A 97 -3.82 4.13 -36.40
CA LEU A 97 -4.19 2.80 -35.88
C LEU A 97 -4.26 1.75 -36.99
N MET A 98 -4.68 2.12 -38.20
CA MET A 98 -4.80 1.22 -39.34
C MET A 98 -3.46 1.01 -40.08
N SER A 99 -2.53 1.98 -39.99
CA SER A 99 -1.16 1.89 -40.52
C SER A 99 -0.16 1.34 -39.49
N PHE A 100 -0.63 0.77 -38.40
CA PHE A 100 0.22 0.21 -37.35
C PHE A 100 0.93 -1.05 -37.86
N ASP A 101 2.15 -0.91 -38.37
CA ASP A 101 3.04 -2.03 -38.66
C ASP A 101 3.57 -2.61 -37.34
N SER A 102 3.26 -3.88 -37.10
CA SER A 102 3.70 -4.67 -35.95
C SER A 102 5.23 -4.85 -35.83
N ILE A 103 5.99 -4.31 -36.78
CA ILE A 103 7.45 -4.38 -36.84
C ILE A 103 8.10 -3.19 -36.10
N ASN A 104 7.39 -2.08 -35.91
CA ASN A 104 7.83 -0.96 -35.06
C ASN A 104 7.12 -0.91 -33.70
N ALA A 105 6.55 -2.04 -33.27
CA ALA A 105 6.49 -2.33 -31.86
C ALA A 105 7.94 -2.47 -31.37
N VAL A 106 8.58 -1.34 -31.06
CA VAL A 106 9.54 -1.31 -29.97
C VAL A 106 8.90 -2.14 -28.88
N GLU A 107 9.66 -3.03 -28.26
CA GLU A 107 9.30 -3.63 -27.00
C GLU A 107 9.11 -2.53 -25.93
N THR A 108 8.12 -1.66 -26.08
CA THR A 108 7.20 -1.36 -25.01
C THR A 108 6.53 -2.68 -24.66
N HIS A 109 7.27 -3.54 -23.95
CA HIS A 109 6.78 -3.93 -22.66
C HIS A 109 6.13 -2.70 -22.08
N CYS A 110 4.80 -2.70 -22.13
CA CYS A 110 4.01 -1.82 -21.32
C CYS A 110 4.48 -2.12 -19.90
N LYS A 111 5.52 -1.41 -19.42
CA LYS A 111 5.61 -1.08 -18.01
C LYS A 111 4.37 -0.22 -17.79
N ARG A 112 3.20 -0.87 -17.70
CA ARG A 112 2.08 -0.31 -16.96
C ARG A 112 2.69 -0.12 -15.58
N GLY A 113 3.14 1.10 -15.30
CA GLY A 113 3.45 1.48 -13.94
C GLY A 113 2.28 1.00 -13.09
N HIS A 114 2.56 0.44 -11.93
CA HIS A 114 1.47 -0.09 -11.11
C HIS A 114 0.53 1.06 -10.63
N GLY A 115 0.87 2.31 -10.96
CA GLY A 115 0.16 3.53 -10.57
C GLY A 115 0.53 3.97 -9.16
N TRP A 116 1.53 3.31 -8.57
CA TRP A 116 1.98 3.50 -7.19
C TRP A 116 3.30 4.28 -7.11
N GLU A 117 3.79 4.83 -8.23
CA GLU A 117 5.04 5.59 -8.27
C GLU A 117 4.85 6.99 -7.67
N ARG A 118 5.35 7.21 -6.45
CA ARG A 118 5.39 8.52 -5.78
C ARG A 118 6.54 8.62 -4.78
N ALA A 119 7.17 9.77 -4.67
CA ALA A 119 8.07 10.08 -3.56
C ALA A 119 7.34 10.17 -2.22
N SER A 120 7.99 9.72 -1.15
CA SER A 120 7.47 9.91 0.21
C SER A 120 7.33 11.40 0.52
N ALA A 121 6.30 11.74 1.29
CA ALA A 121 6.04 13.13 1.71
C ALA A 121 7.12 13.65 2.68
N ILE A 122 7.81 12.75 3.37
CA ILE A 122 8.93 13.08 4.24
C ILE A 122 10.22 12.80 3.47
N ALA A 123 11.11 13.79 3.42
CA ALA A 123 12.42 13.64 2.78
C ALA A 123 13.17 12.43 3.35
N ALA A 124 14.11 11.90 2.56
CA ALA A 124 14.92 10.74 2.94
C ALA A 124 15.38 10.86 4.40
N PRO A 125 15.28 9.78 5.20
CA PRO A 125 15.65 9.84 6.61
C PRO A 125 17.09 10.33 6.73
N PRO A 126 17.43 11.09 7.78
CA PRO A 126 18.82 11.46 8.02
C PRO A 126 19.70 10.21 8.06
N PRO A 127 20.98 10.30 7.66
CA PRO A 127 21.89 9.18 7.83
C PRO A 127 21.85 8.70 9.29
N LEU A 128 21.95 7.39 9.48
CA LEU A 128 21.96 6.78 10.80
C LEU A 128 22.91 7.56 11.70
N GLY A 129 22.43 8.00 12.87
CA GLY A 129 23.30 8.64 13.84
C GLY A 129 24.35 7.63 14.26
N ILE A 130 25.62 7.86 13.95
CA ILE A 130 26.69 6.94 14.27
C ILE A 130 27.88 7.71 14.83
N ARG A 131 28.57 7.12 15.79
CA ARG A 131 29.89 7.59 16.17
C ARG A 131 30.82 7.41 14.97
N LYS A 132 31.63 8.42 14.63
CA LYS A 132 32.66 8.27 13.58
C LYS A 132 33.60 7.13 13.98
N VAL A 133 33.82 6.20 13.05
CA VAL A 133 34.83 5.14 13.20
C VAL A 133 36.18 5.83 13.36
N VAL A 134 36.77 5.68 14.53
CA VAL A 134 38.17 6.06 14.76
C VAL A 134 39.00 4.89 14.25
N GLU A 135 39.80 5.10 13.19
CA GLU A 135 40.80 4.11 12.79
C GLU A 135 41.79 3.94 13.95
N LEU A 136 41.78 2.78 14.60
CA LEU A 136 42.66 2.48 15.72
C LEU A 136 43.85 1.66 15.22
N GLU A 137 45.05 2.23 15.29
CA GLU A 137 46.28 1.45 15.32
C GLU A 137 46.35 0.68 16.65
N ASN A 138 46.60 -0.64 16.58
CA ASN A 138 46.74 -1.60 17.70
C ASN A 138 45.44 -2.19 18.27
N HIS A 139 44.86 -3.17 17.56
CA HIS A 139 43.73 -3.97 18.05
C HIS A 139 44.18 -4.97 19.14
N PRO A 140 43.45 -5.10 20.28
CA PRO A 140 43.86 -5.95 21.40
C PRO A 140 43.74 -7.44 21.09
N THR A 141 44.54 -8.27 21.78
CA THR A 141 44.53 -9.72 21.60
C THR A 141 43.28 -10.38 22.20
N PRO A 142 42.89 -11.59 21.75
CA PRO A 142 41.70 -12.29 22.25
C PRO A 142 41.68 -12.53 23.78
N GLU A 143 42.84 -12.70 24.43
CA GLU A 143 42.91 -12.81 25.90
C GLU A 143 42.66 -11.46 26.61
N GLN A 144 43.12 -10.34 26.02
CA GLN A 144 42.91 -9.00 26.56
C GLN A 144 41.43 -8.59 26.46
N LEU A 145 40.77 -8.97 25.37
CA LEU A 145 39.32 -8.85 25.21
C LEU A 145 38.58 -9.65 26.28
N ALA A 146 38.95 -10.91 26.50
CA ALA A 146 38.32 -11.77 27.51
C ALA A 146 38.45 -11.23 28.94
N ALA A 147 39.59 -10.62 29.29
CA ALA A 147 39.84 -9.99 30.58
C ALA A 147 39.10 -8.64 30.75
N GLN A 148 38.96 -7.85 29.68
CA GLN A 148 38.20 -6.59 29.71
C GLN A 148 36.71 -6.83 29.99
N PHE A 149 36.10 -7.85 29.38
CA PHE A 149 34.67 -8.16 29.56
C PHE A 149 34.29 -8.55 30.99
N ALA A 150 35.24 -8.96 31.83
CA ALA A 150 34.99 -9.36 33.21
C ALA A 150 34.77 -8.18 34.18
N ASN A 151 35.21 -6.97 33.83
CA ASN A 151 35.12 -5.77 34.68
C ASN A 151 33.95 -4.83 34.32
N ILE A 152 33.10 -5.19 33.35
CA ILE A 152 32.08 -4.31 32.74
C ILE A 152 30.74 -4.41 33.48
N GLN A 153 30.70 -3.99 34.73
CA GLN A 153 29.44 -3.73 35.43
C GLN A 153 29.13 -2.22 35.60
N ASP A 154 30.12 -1.32 35.42
CA ASP A 154 29.96 0.14 35.61
C ASP A 154 30.47 1.00 34.43
N GLU A 155 30.50 0.48 33.20
CA GLU A 155 31.19 1.15 32.09
C GLU A 155 30.24 1.95 31.17
N ASN A 156 30.41 3.29 31.12
CA ASN A 156 29.57 4.22 30.34
C ASN A 156 29.94 4.35 28.85
N ASP A 157 30.97 3.65 28.34
CA ASP A 157 31.38 3.78 26.93
C ASP A 157 30.45 2.97 25.98
N PRO A 158 29.80 3.63 24.99
CA PRO A 158 28.89 2.97 24.04
C PRO A 158 29.50 1.79 23.27
N VAL A 159 30.78 1.91 22.90
CA VAL A 159 31.47 0.89 22.08
C VAL A 159 31.72 -0.37 22.91
N ARG A 160 32.24 -0.23 24.13
CA ARG A 160 32.46 -1.38 25.02
C ARG A 160 31.16 -2.06 25.43
N ARG A 161 30.10 -1.28 25.69
CA ARG A 161 28.76 -1.80 25.99
C ARG A 161 28.21 -2.66 24.87
N LEU A 162 28.23 -2.18 23.61
CA LEU A 162 27.76 -2.97 22.49
C LEU A 162 28.65 -4.20 22.21
N ALA A 163 29.97 -4.09 22.39
CA ALA A 163 30.87 -5.23 22.25
C ALA A 163 30.51 -6.38 23.22
N LYS A 164 30.07 -6.05 24.44
CA LYS A 164 29.59 -7.03 25.43
C LYS A 164 28.37 -7.80 24.91
N TYR A 165 27.38 -7.09 24.37
CA TYR A 165 26.16 -7.72 23.84
C TYR A 165 26.42 -8.54 22.56
N ILE A 166 27.33 -8.08 21.71
CA ILE A 166 27.82 -8.87 20.55
C ILE A 166 28.52 -10.15 21.04
N GLY A 167 29.33 -10.06 22.10
CA GLY A 167 29.96 -11.23 22.71
C GLY A 167 28.94 -12.24 23.27
N ILE A 168 27.89 -11.76 23.95
CA ILE A 168 26.82 -12.63 24.49
C ILE A 168 26.08 -13.37 23.36
N THR A 169 25.79 -12.67 22.26
CA THR A 169 24.99 -13.21 21.15
C THR A 169 25.78 -14.03 20.14
N GLY A 170 27.09 -13.78 19.98
CA GLY A 170 27.87 -14.30 18.85
C GLY A 170 29.28 -14.81 19.12
N ARG A 171 29.74 -14.97 20.37
CA ARG A 171 31.15 -15.31 20.68
C ARG A 171 31.64 -16.64 20.08
N LYS A 172 30.96 -17.76 20.35
CA LYS A 172 31.33 -19.09 19.84
C LYS A 172 30.12 -20.01 19.86
N ILE A 173 29.99 -20.87 18.86
CA ILE A 173 28.96 -21.93 18.83
C ILE A 173 28.96 -22.69 20.16
N GLY A 174 27.79 -22.80 20.80
CA GLY A 174 27.61 -23.44 22.11
C GLY A 174 27.89 -22.56 23.33
N HIS A 175 28.37 -21.33 23.14
CA HIS A 175 28.64 -20.33 24.21
C HIS A 175 27.93 -19.00 23.95
N THR A 176 26.76 -19.05 23.31
CA THR A 176 25.92 -17.89 23.05
C THR A 176 24.56 -18.06 23.70
N ARG A 177 23.93 -16.94 24.06
CA ARG A 177 22.54 -16.89 24.49
C ARG A 177 21.83 -15.67 23.90
N PRO A 178 20.49 -15.69 23.80
CA PRO A 178 19.73 -14.47 23.53
C PRO A 178 20.01 -13.41 24.59
N LEU A 179 19.84 -12.14 24.24
CA LEU A 179 19.88 -11.06 25.22
C LEU A 179 18.63 -11.14 26.12
N GLU A 180 18.83 -10.84 27.39
CA GLU A 180 17.71 -10.56 28.29
C GLU A 180 17.04 -9.24 27.90
N MET A 181 15.81 -9.04 28.34
CA MET A 181 15.03 -7.84 27.99
C MET A 181 15.74 -6.53 28.31
N TYR A 182 16.31 -6.40 29.51
CA TYR A 182 17.05 -5.21 29.93
C TYR A 182 18.37 -5.03 29.15
N GLU A 183 19.01 -6.13 28.71
CA GLU A 183 20.23 -6.08 27.90
C GLU A 183 19.92 -5.60 26.47
N ALA A 184 18.81 -6.07 25.90
CA ALA A 184 18.32 -5.60 24.62
C ALA A 184 17.88 -4.13 24.70
N GLU A 185 17.19 -3.73 25.75
CA GLU A 185 16.81 -2.34 25.98
C GLU A 185 18.04 -1.42 26.05
N ASP A 186 19.06 -1.82 26.80
CA ASP A 186 20.30 -1.06 26.95
C ASP A 186 21.08 -0.93 25.62
N ALA A 187 21.24 -2.06 24.91
CA ALA A 187 21.93 -2.11 23.62
C ALA A 187 21.24 -1.19 22.60
N PHE A 188 19.92 -1.31 22.46
CA PHE A 188 19.18 -0.55 21.47
C PHE A 188 18.95 0.90 21.88
N THR A 189 18.97 1.22 23.18
CA THR A 189 18.99 2.62 23.64
C THR A 189 20.24 3.33 23.10
N THR A 190 21.40 2.66 23.14
CA THR A 190 22.67 3.16 22.59
C THR A 190 22.61 3.35 21.08
N ILE A 191 22.00 2.39 20.37
CA ILE A 191 21.83 2.44 18.90
C ILE A 191 20.92 3.60 18.50
N PHE A 192 19.76 3.74 19.14
CA PHE A 192 18.80 4.79 18.82
C PHE A 192 19.25 6.19 19.28
N ALA A 193 20.16 6.29 20.27
CA ALA A 193 20.85 7.54 20.59
C ALA A 193 21.75 8.03 19.45
N GLY A 194 22.15 7.13 18.56
CA GLY A 194 23.12 7.37 17.50
C GLY A 194 24.58 7.34 17.97
N GLU A 195 24.84 6.70 19.11
CA GLU A 195 26.16 6.64 19.76
C GLU A 195 26.95 5.38 19.39
N ALA A 196 26.30 4.46 18.67
CA ALA A 196 26.83 3.16 18.29
C ALA A 196 27.79 3.24 17.09
N ASP A 197 28.78 2.34 17.06
CA ASP A 197 29.63 2.14 15.90
C ASP A 197 28.88 1.34 14.81
N PRO A 198 28.95 1.73 13.51
CA PRO A 198 28.23 1.06 12.42
C PRO A 198 28.53 -0.43 12.28
N MET A 199 29.77 -0.84 12.53
CA MET A 199 30.19 -2.23 12.46
C MET A 199 29.54 -3.04 13.59
N GLN A 200 29.42 -2.44 14.78
CA GLN A 200 28.76 -3.06 15.93
C GLN A 200 27.26 -3.21 15.73
N ILE A 201 26.60 -2.18 15.18
CA ILE A 201 25.17 -2.24 14.80
C ILE A 201 24.95 -3.40 13.84
N SER A 202 25.76 -3.47 12.77
CA SER A 202 25.66 -4.51 11.77
C SER A 202 25.87 -5.90 12.37
N ALA A 203 26.91 -6.08 13.19
CA ALA A 203 27.20 -7.35 13.85
C ALA A 203 26.05 -7.81 14.74
N LEU A 204 25.55 -6.93 15.62
CA LEU A 204 24.49 -7.28 16.57
C LEU A 204 23.18 -7.63 15.85
N LEU A 205 22.74 -6.80 14.91
CA LEU A 205 21.51 -7.03 14.13
C LEU A 205 21.58 -8.36 13.38
N ARG A 206 22.74 -8.70 12.82
CA ARG A 206 22.91 -9.97 12.11
C ARG A 206 22.93 -11.17 13.01
N LEU A 207 23.58 -11.09 14.17
CA LEU A 207 23.63 -12.19 15.13
C LEU A 207 22.24 -12.51 15.68
N ILE A 208 21.47 -11.49 16.06
CA ILE A 208 20.09 -11.67 16.54
C ILE A 208 19.22 -12.24 15.41
N HIS A 209 19.24 -11.64 14.22
CA HIS A 209 18.39 -12.09 13.11
C HIS A 209 18.74 -13.50 12.62
N TYR A 210 20.02 -13.85 12.52
CA TYR A 210 20.45 -15.18 12.09
C TYR A 210 20.07 -16.27 13.10
N ARG A 211 20.17 -15.98 14.41
CA ARG A 211 19.76 -16.90 15.48
C ARG A 211 18.24 -17.04 15.57
N GLY A 212 17.50 -15.99 15.22
CA GLY A 212 16.07 -15.84 15.45
C GLY A 212 15.80 -15.00 16.70
N GLU A 213 14.91 -14.03 16.56
CA GLU A 213 14.54 -13.11 17.63
C GLU A 213 13.79 -13.82 18.77
N THR A 214 14.01 -13.38 20.01
CA THR A 214 13.20 -13.80 21.17
C THR A 214 12.27 -12.67 21.63
N ALA A 215 11.19 -13.03 22.35
CA ALA A 215 10.23 -12.04 22.86
C ALA A 215 10.88 -11.02 23.83
N PRO A 216 11.76 -11.42 24.78
CA PRO A 216 12.51 -10.47 25.60
C PRO A 216 13.36 -9.49 24.78
N GLU A 217 14.02 -9.97 23.73
CA GLU A 217 14.83 -9.11 22.85
C GLU A 217 13.97 -8.06 22.15
N LEU A 218 12.86 -8.46 21.54
CA LEU A 218 11.94 -7.53 20.88
C LEU A 218 11.27 -6.56 21.86
N ALA A 219 10.91 -7.03 23.07
CA ALA A 219 10.34 -6.19 24.11
C ALA A 219 11.35 -5.11 24.55
N GLY A 220 12.61 -5.49 24.78
CA GLY A 220 13.68 -4.54 25.11
C GLY A 220 13.93 -3.54 23.98
N MET A 221 13.97 -4.00 22.72
CA MET A 221 14.07 -3.13 21.55
C MET A 221 12.92 -2.11 21.48
N ALA A 222 11.68 -2.55 21.72
CA ALA A 222 10.49 -1.69 21.69
C ALA A 222 10.51 -0.64 22.82
N GLN A 223 10.90 -1.05 24.04
CA GLN A 223 11.07 -0.11 25.15
C GLN A 223 12.17 0.92 24.88
N ALA A 224 13.30 0.49 24.31
CA ALA A 224 14.37 1.40 23.90
C ALA A 224 13.89 2.41 22.86
N ALA A 225 13.16 1.95 21.83
CA ALA A 225 12.66 2.81 20.76
C ALA A 225 11.68 3.87 21.30
N LYS A 226 10.77 3.46 22.20
CA LYS A 226 9.78 4.33 22.87
C LYS A 226 10.40 5.47 23.69
N LYS A 227 11.67 5.39 24.09
CA LYS A 227 12.37 6.52 24.75
C LYS A 227 12.59 7.71 23.81
N TYR A 228 12.66 7.46 22.50
CA TYR A 228 12.97 8.48 21.49
C TYR A 228 11.73 9.01 20.79
N TYR A 229 10.60 8.34 20.97
CA TYR A 229 9.28 8.82 20.58
C TYR A 229 8.30 8.41 21.67
N SER A 230 7.77 9.37 22.41
CA SER A 230 6.71 9.10 23.39
C SER A 230 5.75 10.27 23.42
N MET A 231 4.70 10.15 22.63
CA MET A 231 3.45 10.85 22.89
C MET A 231 2.57 9.89 23.69
N ASN A 232 1.95 10.38 24.76
CA ASN A 232 0.82 9.68 25.36
C ASN A 232 -0.44 10.41 24.90
N ALA A 233 -0.93 10.02 23.72
CA ALA A 233 -2.18 10.56 23.21
C ALA A 233 -3.27 10.18 24.23
N LYS A 234 -3.95 11.18 24.81
CA LYS A 234 -4.96 10.94 25.85
C LYS A 234 -6.27 10.47 25.22
N ILE A 235 -6.23 9.33 24.55
CA ILE A 235 -7.39 8.74 23.90
C ILE A 235 -8.14 7.91 24.94
N ARG A 236 -9.34 8.36 25.30
CA ARG A 236 -10.18 7.70 26.32
C ARG A 236 -11.03 6.57 25.75
N THR A 237 -11.20 6.54 24.44
CA THR A 237 -11.94 5.50 23.72
C THR A 237 -10.98 4.39 23.29
N PRO A 238 -11.44 3.14 23.18
CA PRO A 238 -10.67 2.09 22.54
C PRO A 238 -10.21 2.53 21.14
N ALA A 239 -8.91 2.36 20.85
CA ALA A 239 -8.28 2.84 19.63
C ALA A 239 -7.33 1.77 19.06
N LEU A 240 -7.14 1.82 17.74
CA LEU A 240 -6.37 0.84 16.99
C LEU A 240 -5.05 1.42 16.49
N ASP A 241 -3.96 0.77 16.85
CA ASP A 241 -2.67 0.87 16.20
C ASP A 241 -2.56 -0.20 15.10
N TRP A 242 -2.21 0.21 13.89
CA TRP A 242 -2.18 -0.67 12.73
C TRP A 242 -0.87 -0.48 11.94
N PRO A 243 0.17 -1.27 12.27
CA PRO A 243 1.44 -1.27 11.56
C PRO A 243 1.29 -1.60 10.07
N ALA A 244 1.88 -0.75 9.21
CA ALA A 244 1.77 -0.82 7.75
C ALA A 244 3.16 -0.75 7.07
N TYR A 245 3.95 -1.82 7.19
CA TYR A 245 5.32 -1.87 6.65
C TYR A 245 5.39 -2.70 5.37
N LEU A 246 5.10 -2.08 4.24
CA LEU A 246 5.07 -2.79 2.96
C LEU A 246 6.47 -2.95 2.37
N SER A 247 6.76 -4.15 1.87
CA SER A 247 7.93 -4.41 1.04
C SER A 247 7.93 -3.51 -0.22
N PRO A 248 9.08 -2.98 -0.66
CA PRO A 248 9.19 -2.22 -1.91
C PRO A 248 8.78 -3.06 -3.12
N ASN A 249 8.95 -4.38 -3.06
CA ASN A 249 8.55 -5.30 -4.12
C ASN A 249 7.06 -5.66 -4.05
N SER A 250 6.26 -4.88 -3.28
CA SER A 250 4.84 -5.15 -3.09
C SER A 250 3.94 -4.54 -4.16
N HIS A 251 3.54 -5.35 -5.13
CA HIS A 251 2.58 -4.97 -6.18
C HIS A 251 1.10 -5.13 -5.79
N GLN A 252 0.80 -5.50 -4.54
CA GLN A 252 -0.59 -5.68 -4.09
C GLN A 252 -1.22 -4.35 -3.67
N SER A 253 -2.50 -4.18 -3.92
CA SER A 253 -3.24 -3.00 -3.46
C SER A 253 -3.39 -3.02 -1.93
N PRO A 254 -3.28 -1.87 -1.23
CA PRO A 254 -3.37 -1.80 0.22
C PRO A 254 -4.85 -1.83 0.68
N TRP A 255 -5.50 -2.99 0.66
CA TRP A 255 -6.92 -3.11 1.02
C TRP A 255 -7.16 -2.83 2.50
N PHE A 256 -6.19 -3.16 3.38
CA PHE A 256 -6.23 -2.83 4.80
C PHE A 256 -6.47 -1.32 5.09
N MET A 257 -6.04 -0.41 4.21
CA MET A 257 -6.29 1.03 4.40
C MET A 257 -7.78 1.36 4.25
N LEU A 258 -8.48 0.68 3.35
CA LEU A 258 -9.94 0.83 3.21
C LEU A 258 -10.67 0.22 4.41
N ALA A 259 -10.15 -0.90 4.94
CA ALA A 259 -10.66 -1.51 6.16
C ALA A 259 -10.51 -0.58 7.39
N ALA A 260 -9.38 0.11 7.51
CA ALA A 260 -9.14 1.10 8.56
C ALA A 260 -10.17 2.24 8.54
N ILE A 261 -10.60 2.71 7.36
CA ILE A 261 -11.67 3.72 7.24
C ILE A 261 -12.99 3.17 7.81
N LEU A 262 -13.31 1.90 7.60
CA LEU A 262 -14.52 1.30 8.17
C LEU A 262 -14.46 1.28 9.71
N VAL A 263 -13.30 0.97 10.28
CA VAL A 263 -13.08 0.98 11.74
C VAL A 263 -13.25 2.41 12.31
N ALA A 264 -12.67 3.42 11.64
CA ALA A 264 -12.84 4.82 12.01
C ALA A 264 -14.30 5.28 11.92
N ARG A 265 -15.02 4.90 10.85
CA ARG A 265 -16.46 5.16 10.70
C ARG A 265 -17.32 4.47 11.76
N ALA A 266 -16.84 3.38 12.34
CA ALA A 266 -17.50 2.72 13.46
C ALA A 266 -17.33 3.45 14.80
N GLY A 267 -16.59 4.57 14.82
CA GLY A 267 -16.37 5.42 15.99
C GLY A 267 -15.09 5.13 16.77
N TYR A 268 -14.20 4.29 16.24
CA TYR A 268 -12.95 3.91 16.92
C TYR A 268 -11.75 4.57 16.25
N PRO A 269 -10.94 5.37 16.99
CA PRO A 269 -9.76 6.01 16.41
C PRO A 269 -8.77 4.99 15.83
N VAL A 270 -8.21 5.27 14.64
CA VAL A 270 -7.23 4.40 13.99
C VAL A 270 -5.95 5.16 13.62
N VAL A 271 -4.81 4.64 14.05
CA VAL A 271 -3.49 5.11 13.60
C VAL A 271 -2.86 4.04 12.74
N LEU A 272 -2.70 4.34 11.46
CA LEU A 272 -1.87 3.55 10.55
C LEU A 272 -0.46 4.13 10.62
N HIS A 273 0.53 3.37 11.09
CA HIS A 273 1.92 3.84 11.07
C HIS A 273 2.80 2.90 10.26
N GLY A 274 3.71 3.46 9.46
CA GLY A 274 4.52 2.60 8.62
C GLY A 274 5.36 3.30 7.58
N SER A 275 5.89 2.50 6.68
CA SER A 275 6.63 2.94 5.50
C SER A 275 6.40 1.94 4.36
N CYS A 276 6.56 2.39 3.11
CA CYS A 276 6.55 1.49 1.97
C CYS A 276 7.88 1.55 1.23
N GLY A 277 8.66 0.49 1.30
CA GLY A 277 9.91 0.42 0.54
C GLY A 277 10.98 1.43 0.95
N MET A 278 12.00 1.56 0.11
CA MET A 278 13.13 2.45 0.28
C MET A 278 13.38 3.25 -1.01
N GLY A 279 13.90 4.47 -0.90
CA GLY A 279 14.29 5.31 -2.03
C GLY A 279 13.21 6.29 -2.51
N GLU A 280 13.42 6.87 -3.70
CA GLU A 280 12.62 7.97 -4.27
C GLU A 280 11.16 7.61 -4.58
N LEU A 281 10.77 6.33 -4.59
CA LEU A 281 9.42 5.87 -4.90
C LEU A 281 8.79 5.07 -3.75
N SER A 282 9.04 5.52 -2.51
CA SER A 282 8.53 4.91 -1.28
C SER A 282 7.14 5.41 -0.83
N GLY A 283 6.57 6.40 -1.53
CA GLY A 283 5.35 7.12 -1.14
C GLY A 283 4.04 6.41 -1.43
N LYS A 284 4.01 5.07 -1.53
CA LYS A 284 2.81 4.31 -1.92
C LYS A 284 1.66 4.47 -0.93
N LEU A 285 1.96 4.42 0.37
CA LEU A 285 0.94 4.51 1.42
C LEU A 285 0.46 5.94 1.59
N GLU A 286 1.33 6.92 1.40
CA GLU A 286 1.00 8.34 1.33
C GLU A 286 0.07 8.63 0.15
N LEU A 287 0.39 8.08 -1.03
CA LEU A 287 -0.48 8.17 -2.20
C LEU A 287 -1.86 7.55 -1.94
N ALA A 288 -1.90 6.36 -1.33
CA ALA A 288 -3.14 5.71 -0.95
C ALA A 288 -3.94 6.58 0.04
N ALA A 289 -3.29 7.06 1.10
CA ALA A 289 -3.90 7.88 2.15
C ALA A 289 -4.56 9.14 1.57
N GLU A 290 -3.86 9.87 0.71
CA GLU A 290 -4.40 11.08 0.07
C GLU A 290 -5.59 10.76 -0.85
N ALA A 291 -5.49 9.69 -1.65
CA ALA A 291 -6.55 9.29 -2.57
C ALA A 291 -7.89 8.98 -1.85
N VAL A 292 -7.82 8.48 -0.62
CA VAL A 292 -9.00 8.19 0.22
C VAL A 292 -9.20 9.16 1.38
N LYS A 293 -8.46 10.28 1.38
CA LYS A 293 -8.56 11.39 2.33
C LYS A 293 -8.27 11.01 3.79
N ILE A 294 -7.38 10.07 4.02
CA ILE A 294 -6.77 9.85 5.34
C ILE A 294 -5.69 10.93 5.55
N PRO A 295 -5.76 11.76 6.60
CA PRO A 295 -4.75 12.76 6.87
C PRO A 295 -3.38 12.13 7.16
N ILE A 296 -2.32 12.74 6.64
CA ILE A 296 -0.94 12.31 6.86
C ILE A 296 -0.32 13.17 7.97
N GLY A 297 0.01 12.56 9.11
CA GLY A 297 0.71 13.20 10.21
C GLY A 297 2.22 13.19 9.96
N GLY A 298 2.79 14.31 9.50
CA GLY A 298 4.25 14.41 9.29
C GLY A 298 5.09 14.34 10.56
N SER A 299 4.46 14.43 11.74
CA SER A 299 5.04 14.30 13.07
C SER A 299 4.02 13.67 14.02
N LEU A 300 4.45 13.28 15.23
CA LEU A 300 3.52 12.79 16.27
C LEU A 300 2.44 13.82 16.62
N SER A 301 2.79 15.11 16.72
CA SER A 301 1.85 16.18 17.06
C SER A 301 0.79 16.35 15.97
N LEU A 302 1.20 16.41 14.70
CA LEU A 302 0.27 16.52 13.57
C LEU A 302 -0.59 15.26 13.43
N GLY A 303 -0.02 14.09 13.75
CA GLY A 303 -0.76 12.84 13.79
C GLY A 303 -1.86 12.85 14.86
N GLU A 304 -1.58 13.39 16.06
CA GLU A 304 -2.57 13.50 17.14
C GLU A 304 -3.67 14.50 16.78
N GLU A 305 -3.33 15.66 16.22
CA GLU A 305 -4.29 16.65 15.72
C GLU A 305 -5.22 16.03 14.67
N ALA A 306 -4.65 15.32 13.70
CA ALA A 306 -5.41 14.61 12.68
C ALA A 306 -6.33 13.53 13.27
N LEU A 307 -5.82 12.74 14.22
CA LEU A 307 -6.58 11.67 14.86
C LEU A 307 -7.78 12.24 15.65
N ASN A 308 -7.57 13.34 16.37
CA ASN A 308 -8.64 14.01 17.13
C ASN A 308 -9.69 14.64 16.19
N ALA A 309 -9.28 15.19 15.05
CA ALA A 309 -10.19 15.84 14.11
C ALA A 309 -10.95 14.86 13.20
N HIS A 310 -10.33 13.76 12.80
CA HIS A 310 -10.85 12.86 11.76
C HIS A 310 -11.13 11.44 12.23
N GLY A 311 -10.69 11.05 13.43
CA GLY A 311 -10.77 9.68 13.93
C GLY A 311 -9.83 8.70 13.22
N ILE A 312 -9.01 9.15 12.28
CA ILE A 312 -8.02 8.33 11.59
C ILE A 312 -6.84 9.19 11.13
N CYS A 313 -5.63 8.64 11.19
CA CYS A 313 -4.46 9.23 10.55
C CYS A 313 -3.47 8.18 10.02
N PHE A 314 -2.70 8.56 9.01
CA PHE A 314 -1.51 7.85 8.57
C PHE A 314 -0.27 8.56 9.08
N LEU A 315 0.61 7.87 9.81
CA LEU A 315 1.81 8.39 10.43
C LEU A 315 3.04 7.72 9.81
N PRO A 316 3.75 8.37 8.86
CA PRO A 316 4.93 7.79 8.25
C PRO A 316 6.05 7.60 9.28
N LEU A 317 6.78 6.48 9.21
CA LEU A 317 7.84 6.12 10.17
C LEU A 317 8.91 7.21 10.30
N ALA A 318 9.29 7.85 9.19
CA ALA A 318 10.27 8.95 9.20
C ALA A 318 9.84 10.13 10.07
N GLY A 319 8.53 10.34 10.24
CA GLY A 319 7.96 11.48 10.96
C GLY A 319 8.04 11.37 12.48
N PHE A 320 8.22 10.15 13.02
CA PHE A 320 8.31 9.94 14.47
C PHE A 320 9.53 9.14 14.93
N SER A 321 10.09 8.26 14.09
CA SER A 321 11.26 7.45 14.44
C SER A 321 12.26 7.39 13.28
N PRO A 322 13.01 8.47 13.03
CA PRO A 322 13.96 8.54 11.93
C PRO A 322 15.11 7.53 12.06
N GLN A 323 15.55 7.20 13.28
CA GLN A 323 16.60 6.20 13.51
C GLN A 323 16.14 4.79 13.16
N VAL A 324 14.92 4.39 13.54
CA VAL A 324 14.36 3.09 13.14
C VAL A 324 14.18 3.03 11.62
N HIS A 325 13.75 4.14 10.99
CA HIS A 325 13.69 4.24 9.54
C HIS A 325 15.07 4.02 8.90
N ALA A 326 16.10 4.71 9.39
CA ALA A 326 17.46 4.58 8.88
C ALA A 326 18.00 3.14 9.02
N LEU A 327 17.65 2.41 10.07
CA LEU A 327 18.03 1.00 10.22
C LEU A 327 17.28 0.07 9.26
N LEU A 328 15.98 0.31 9.00
CA LEU A 328 15.25 -0.40 7.94
C LEU A 328 15.85 -0.13 6.55
N ALA A 329 16.43 1.05 6.36
CA ALA A 329 17.13 1.45 5.13
C ALA A 329 18.39 0.63 4.84
N LEU A 330 18.87 -0.19 5.77
CA LEU A 330 20.03 -1.07 5.56
C LEU A 330 19.72 -2.33 4.73
N TYR A 331 18.46 -2.58 4.38
CA TYR A 331 18.08 -3.74 3.57
C TYR A 331 18.90 -3.92 2.28
N PRO A 332 19.18 -2.88 1.45
CA PRO A 332 20.00 -3.04 0.25
C PRO A 332 21.45 -3.45 0.55
N LEU A 333 21.98 -3.11 1.72
CA LEU A 333 23.33 -3.47 2.15
C LEU A 333 23.39 -4.93 2.63
N PHE A 334 22.34 -5.40 3.31
CA PHE A 334 22.26 -6.76 3.82
C PHE A 334 21.65 -7.77 2.83
N HIS A 335 20.96 -7.30 1.80
CA HIS A 335 20.09 -8.10 0.91
C HIS A 335 19.12 -9.03 1.67
N SER A 336 18.71 -8.63 2.87
CA SER A 336 17.85 -9.41 3.76
C SER A 336 17.31 -8.55 4.89
N ARG A 337 16.29 -9.06 5.57
CA ARG A 337 15.68 -8.41 6.73
C ARG A 337 16.60 -8.43 7.94
N SER A 338 16.25 -7.65 8.93
CA SER A 338 16.86 -7.67 10.26
C SER A 338 15.77 -7.68 11.32
N SER A 339 16.17 -7.81 12.59
CA SER A 339 15.25 -7.74 13.74
C SER A 339 14.50 -6.41 13.84
N ILE A 340 14.97 -5.36 13.15
CA ILE A 340 14.27 -4.08 13.03
C ILE A 340 12.94 -4.23 12.27
N ASN A 341 12.84 -5.16 11.31
CA ASN A 341 11.58 -5.44 10.62
C ASN A 341 10.52 -5.97 11.59
N SER A 342 10.90 -6.85 12.52
CA SER A 342 10.00 -7.35 13.57
C SER A 342 9.65 -6.25 14.58
N LEU A 343 10.66 -5.48 15.02
CA LEU A 343 10.46 -4.32 15.91
C LEU A 343 9.49 -3.28 15.33
N ALA A 344 9.51 -3.05 14.01
CA ALA A 344 8.69 -2.03 13.37
C ALA A 344 7.19 -2.20 13.68
N HIS A 345 6.72 -3.43 13.82
CA HIS A 345 5.33 -3.77 14.19
C HIS A 345 4.99 -3.52 15.65
N LEU A 346 5.99 -3.31 16.50
CA LEU A 346 5.86 -3.21 17.96
C LEU A 346 6.03 -1.78 18.46
N LEU A 347 6.08 -0.79 17.56
CA LEU A 347 6.41 0.59 17.93
C LEU A 347 5.26 1.32 18.64
N ASN A 348 4.00 1.09 18.23
CA ASN A 348 2.78 1.72 18.76
C ASN A 348 3.00 3.18 19.20
N PRO A 349 3.25 4.11 18.25
CA PRO A 349 3.77 5.46 18.54
C PRO A 349 2.89 6.34 19.44
N MET A 350 1.59 6.04 19.51
CA MET A 350 0.62 6.78 20.33
C MET A 350 0.14 5.99 21.55
N GLN A 351 0.71 4.81 21.82
CA GLN A 351 0.38 3.96 22.97
C GLN A 351 -1.10 3.57 23.02
N LEU A 352 -1.66 3.19 21.87
CA LEU A 352 -3.06 2.81 21.74
C LEU A 352 -3.33 1.47 22.43
N SER A 353 -4.58 1.29 22.87
CA SER A 353 -5.03 0.12 23.63
C SER A 353 -4.94 -1.19 22.86
N ALA A 354 -5.05 -1.15 21.53
CA ALA A 354 -5.07 -2.33 20.71
C ALA A 354 -4.17 -2.22 19.48
N SER A 355 -3.52 -3.32 19.08
CA SER A 355 -2.71 -3.39 17.86
C SER A 355 -3.08 -4.59 16.98
N PHE A 356 -3.25 -4.37 15.66
CA PHE A 356 -3.47 -5.43 14.69
C PHE A 356 -2.23 -5.67 13.82
N LEU A 357 -1.57 -6.81 14.02
CA LEU A 357 -0.23 -7.10 13.52
C LEU A 357 -0.27 -8.09 12.35
N GLY A 358 0.49 -7.78 11.29
CA GLY A 358 0.73 -8.70 10.18
C GLY A 358 2.18 -9.18 10.20
N VAL A 359 2.38 -10.50 10.18
CA VAL A 359 3.73 -11.10 10.25
C VAL A 359 3.99 -12.02 9.07
N THR A 360 5.21 -12.02 8.54
CA THR A 360 5.55 -12.85 7.35
C THR A 360 5.74 -14.33 7.61
N GLN A 361 6.01 -14.72 8.85
CA GLN A 361 6.27 -16.10 9.19
C GLN A 361 5.25 -16.58 10.23
N PRO A 362 4.68 -17.78 10.08
CA PRO A 362 3.73 -18.33 11.05
C PRO A 362 4.25 -18.32 12.50
N ALA A 363 5.54 -18.59 12.70
CA ALA A 363 6.19 -18.58 14.01
C ALA A 363 6.26 -17.19 14.65
N TYR A 364 6.26 -16.12 13.83
CA TYR A 364 6.34 -14.75 14.33
C TYR A 364 5.04 -14.29 14.99
N ARG A 365 3.91 -14.98 14.77
CA ARG A 365 2.64 -14.68 15.46
C ARG A 365 2.76 -14.90 16.96
N GLU A 366 3.36 -16.02 17.36
CA GLU A 366 3.64 -16.36 18.76
C GLU A 366 4.63 -15.38 19.35
N LEU A 367 5.72 -15.12 18.63
CA LEU A 367 6.75 -14.16 19.03
C LEU A 367 6.17 -12.78 19.32
N HIS A 368 5.34 -12.21 18.43
CA HIS A 368 4.75 -10.89 18.65
C HIS A 368 3.70 -10.90 19.77
N ARG A 369 2.90 -11.96 19.89
CA ARG A 369 1.93 -12.13 20.99
C ARG A 369 2.64 -12.18 22.34
N ASP A 370 3.71 -12.97 22.45
CA ASP A 370 4.46 -13.13 23.68
C ASP A 370 5.26 -11.84 24.00
N THR A 371 5.73 -11.12 22.98
CA THR A 371 6.33 -9.78 23.15
C THR A 371 5.32 -8.76 23.67
N ALA A 372 4.10 -8.75 23.12
CA ALA A 372 3.03 -7.89 23.58
C ALA A 372 2.65 -8.17 25.05
N ALA A 373 2.67 -9.44 25.47
CA ALA A 373 2.49 -9.81 26.87
C ALA A 373 3.59 -9.23 27.78
N LEU A 374 4.86 -9.25 27.37
CA LEU A 374 5.97 -8.65 28.12
C LEU A 374 5.92 -7.11 28.16
N LEU A 375 5.24 -6.49 27.20
CA LEU A 375 5.04 -5.05 27.12
C LEU A 375 3.74 -4.58 27.80
N ASP A 376 3.02 -5.50 28.46
CA ASP A 376 1.72 -5.25 29.10
C ASP A 376 0.67 -4.64 28.16
N TRP A 377 0.65 -5.05 26.88
CA TRP A 377 -0.37 -4.60 25.94
C TRP A 377 -1.74 -5.22 26.27
N GLN A 378 -2.81 -4.44 26.06
CA GLN A 378 -4.17 -4.86 26.42
C GLN A 378 -4.78 -5.80 25.39
N SER A 379 -4.77 -5.41 24.10
CA SER A 379 -5.32 -6.24 23.03
C SER A 379 -4.44 -6.30 21.80
N VAL A 380 -4.10 -7.51 21.37
CA VAL A 380 -3.30 -7.76 20.16
C VAL A 380 -3.90 -8.90 19.38
N SER A 381 -3.95 -8.73 18.07
CA SER A 381 -4.21 -9.82 17.14
C SER A 381 -3.08 -9.89 16.13
N ALA A 382 -2.47 -11.06 15.96
CA ALA A 382 -1.40 -11.29 14.99
C ALA A 382 -1.85 -12.30 13.92
N VAL A 383 -1.80 -11.89 12.66
CA VAL A 383 -2.13 -12.70 11.49
C VAL A 383 -0.89 -12.93 10.63
N SER A 384 -0.74 -14.13 10.08
CA SER A 384 0.33 -14.40 9.12
C SER A 384 -0.10 -13.92 7.74
N THR A 385 0.67 -13.01 7.15
CA THR A 385 0.43 -12.48 5.80
C THR A 385 1.71 -12.51 5.00
N SER A 386 1.65 -12.52 3.67
CA SER A 386 2.85 -12.64 2.85
C SER A 386 3.73 -11.37 2.80
N ARG A 387 3.34 -10.28 3.48
CA ARG A 387 3.85 -8.93 3.18
C ARG A 387 3.88 -7.92 4.36
N ASP A 388 3.89 -8.40 5.61
CA ASP A 388 4.08 -7.56 6.82
C ASP A 388 3.03 -6.45 7.01
N VAL A 389 1.79 -6.72 6.66
CA VAL A 389 0.66 -5.88 7.07
C VAL A 389 -0.49 -6.76 7.47
N ALA A 390 -1.23 -6.36 8.50
CA ALA A 390 -2.37 -7.12 8.96
C ALA A 390 -3.51 -6.94 7.95
N GLU A 391 -3.72 -7.95 7.11
CA GLU A 391 -4.77 -8.01 6.10
C GLU A 391 -5.27 -9.46 6.03
N LEU A 392 -6.57 -9.66 6.19
CA LEU A 392 -7.20 -10.98 6.16
C LEU A 392 -7.74 -11.27 4.77
N VAL A 393 -7.11 -12.23 4.09
CA VAL A 393 -7.56 -12.77 2.82
C VAL A 393 -8.43 -13.99 3.10
N PRO A 394 -9.77 -13.91 3.04
CA PRO A 394 -10.67 -14.94 3.58
C PRO A 394 -10.73 -16.24 2.77
N PHE A 395 -9.91 -16.35 1.71
CA PHE A 395 -9.82 -17.50 0.81
C PHE A 395 -8.72 -18.50 1.20
N HIS A 396 -8.15 -18.31 2.40
CA HIS A 396 -7.18 -19.20 3.03
C HIS A 396 -7.56 -19.36 4.50
N ALA A 397 -7.19 -20.48 5.11
CA ALA A 397 -7.39 -20.67 6.54
C ALA A 397 -6.43 -19.76 7.30
N HIS A 398 -6.97 -19.02 8.26
CA HIS A 398 -6.18 -18.14 9.12
C HIS A 398 -6.32 -18.59 10.57
N THR A 399 -5.18 -18.72 11.24
CA THR A 399 -5.15 -18.76 12.71
C THR A 399 -4.60 -17.43 13.18
N ILE A 400 -5.41 -16.73 13.96
CA ILE A 400 -5.13 -15.40 14.49
C ILE A 400 -4.73 -15.61 15.94
N TYR A 401 -3.50 -15.24 16.25
CA TYR A 401 -2.95 -15.39 17.59
C TYR A 401 -3.27 -14.12 18.36
N ARG A 402 -4.02 -14.24 19.44
CA ARG A 402 -4.50 -13.06 20.17
C ARG A 402 -4.03 -13.05 21.61
N TRP A 403 -3.78 -11.85 22.09
CA TRP A 403 -3.61 -11.52 23.49
C TRP A 403 -4.71 -10.54 23.86
N VAL A 404 -5.52 -10.87 24.85
CA VAL A 404 -6.67 -10.06 25.29
C VAL A 404 -6.70 -10.08 26.81
N ASP A 405 -6.55 -8.92 27.43
CA ASP A 405 -6.69 -8.72 28.88
C ASP A 405 -5.89 -9.73 29.73
N GLY A 406 -4.64 -9.96 29.33
CA GLY A 406 -3.72 -10.86 30.05
C GLY A 406 -3.83 -12.34 29.66
N GLN A 407 -4.65 -12.70 28.68
CA GLN A 407 -4.89 -14.09 28.28
C GLN A 407 -4.66 -14.34 26.79
N LYS A 408 -4.20 -15.56 26.47
CA LYS A 408 -4.09 -16.06 25.08
C LYS A 408 -5.46 -16.50 24.58
N SER A 409 -5.88 -16.03 23.40
CA SER A 409 -7.21 -16.33 22.83
C SER A 409 -7.15 -16.53 21.31
N ASP A 410 -6.68 -17.70 20.87
CA ASP A 410 -6.43 -17.95 19.45
C ASP A 410 -7.73 -18.23 18.68
N LEU A 411 -7.92 -17.53 17.56
CA LEU A 411 -9.10 -17.63 16.70
C LEU A 411 -8.73 -18.31 15.39
N THR A 412 -9.47 -19.34 14.99
CA THR A 412 -9.32 -19.95 13.65
C THR A 412 -10.50 -19.56 12.78
N LEU A 413 -10.21 -18.92 11.65
CA LEU A 413 -11.22 -18.51 10.67
C LEU A 413 -11.30 -19.53 9.53
N PRO A 414 -12.52 -19.97 9.14
CA PRO A 414 -12.70 -20.89 8.04
C PRO A 414 -12.36 -20.23 6.70
N THR A 415 -12.01 -21.05 5.71
CA THR A 415 -11.79 -20.60 4.33
C THR A 415 -13.11 -20.42 3.61
N LEU A 416 -13.34 -19.25 3.03
CA LEU A 416 -14.44 -19.00 2.10
C LEU A 416 -14.12 -19.58 0.72
N SER A 417 -15.17 -19.95 -0.01
CA SER A 417 -15.06 -20.36 -1.42
C SER A 417 -14.38 -19.27 -2.24
N LYS A 418 -13.50 -19.65 -3.18
CA LYS A 418 -12.82 -18.68 -4.04
C LYS A 418 -13.85 -17.90 -4.85
N ALA A 419 -13.94 -16.60 -4.59
CA ALA A 419 -14.70 -15.65 -5.41
C ALA A 419 -14.09 -15.55 -6.82
N GLY A 420 -14.93 -15.24 -7.81
CA GLY A 420 -14.47 -14.93 -9.17
C GLY A 420 -13.64 -13.64 -9.18
N THR A 421 -12.56 -13.59 -9.96
CA THR A 421 -11.80 -12.36 -10.17
C THR A 421 -12.26 -11.70 -11.45
N ASP A 422 -12.78 -10.47 -11.36
CA ASP A 422 -13.00 -9.67 -12.56
C ASP A 422 -11.68 -9.05 -13.02
N LYS A 423 -11.26 -9.39 -14.24
CA LYS A 423 -10.02 -8.86 -14.82
C LYS A 423 -10.27 -7.45 -15.34
N HIS A 424 -9.97 -6.45 -14.52
CA HIS A 424 -9.95 -5.05 -14.96
C HIS A 424 -8.70 -4.76 -15.80
N ALA A 425 -8.65 -5.32 -17.01
CA ALA A 425 -7.47 -5.34 -17.88
C ALA A 425 -7.03 -3.96 -18.40
N SER A 426 -7.78 -2.88 -18.14
CA SER A 426 -7.46 -1.52 -18.61
C SER A 426 -7.00 -0.56 -17.51
N LEU A 427 -7.13 -0.92 -16.22
CA LEU A 427 -6.76 -0.05 -15.10
C LEU A 427 -5.37 -0.41 -14.57
N THR A 428 -4.63 0.59 -14.11
CA THR A 428 -3.49 0.38 -13.22
C THR A 428 -3.97 -0.20 -11.88
N THR A 429 -3.05 -0.78 -11.11
CA THR A 429 -3.39 -1.35 -9.78
C THR A 429 -3.91 -0.28 -8.82
N PHE A 430 -3.39 0.95 -8.89
CA PHE A 430 -3.89 2.11 -8.15
C PHE A 430 -5.31 2.52 -8.57
N GLU A 431 -5.55 2.72 -9.87
CA GLU A 431 -6.87 3.10 -10.39
C GLU A 431 -7.92 2.05 -10.06
N TYR A 432 -7.58 0.77 -10.18
CA TYR A 432 -8.46 -0.33 -9.80
C TYR A 432 -8.77 -0.33 -8.29
N TRP A 433 -7.76 -0.12 -7.44
CA TRP A 433 -7.98 -0.01 -5.99
C TRP A 433 -8.94 1.15 -5.63
N LEU A 434 -8.77 2.32 -6.27
CA LEU A 434 -9.65 3.46 -6.07
C LEU A 434 -11.05 3.24 -6.68
N ALA A 435 -11.14 2.53 -7.80
CA ALA A 435 -12.40 2.17 -8.43
C ALA A 435 -13.24 1.24 -7.54
N VAL A 436 -12.61 0.26 -6.88
CA VAL A 436 -13.29 -0.59 -5.90
C VAL A 436 -13.77 0.24 -4.70
N TRP A 437 -12.92 1.12 -4.16
CA TRP A 437 -13.33 2.01 -3.06
C TRP A 437 -14.54 2.86 -3.42
N SER A 438 -14.53 3.53 -4.57
CA SER A 438 -15.60 4.42 -5.04
C SER A 438 -16.87 3.71 -5.54
N GLY A 439 -16.82 2.39 -5.71
CA GLY A 439 -17.91 1.61 -6.31
C GLY A 439 -17.98 1.69 -7.84
N ALA A 440 -16.98 2.28 -8.50
CA ALA A 440 -16.85 2.29 -9.96
C ALA A 440 -16.39 0.92 -10.52
N ALA A 441 -15.79 0.08 -9.68
CA ALA A 441 -15.51 -1.33 -9.95
C ALA A 441 -16.11 -2.18 -8.81
N ILE A 442 -16.56 -3.38 -9.16
CA ILE A 442 -17.04 -4.39 -8.21
C ILE A 442 -16.04 -5.53 -8.24
N ASP A 443 -15.53 -5.92 -7.08
CA ASP A 443 -14.67 -7.08 -6.96
C ASP A 443 -14.94 -7.78 -5.63
N GLU A 444 -15.67 -8.89 -5.71
CA GLU A 444 -16.08 -9.66 -4.53
C GLU A 444 -14.88 -10.12 -3.69
N ARG A 445 -13.75 -10.44 -4.31
CA ARG A 445 -12.53 -10.87 -3.60
C ARG A 445 -11.92 -9.73 -2.79
N ALA A 446 -11.83 -8.54 -3.38
CA ALA A 446 -11.35 -7.34 -2.70
C ALA A 446 -12.31 -6.93 -1.57
N GLU A 447 -13.61 -6.90 -1.84
CA GLU A 447 -14.64 -6.54 -0.86
C GLU A 447 -14.61 -7.45 0.37
N LEU A 448 -14.58 -8.77 0.16
CA LEU A 448 -14.49 -9.74 1.26
C LEU A 448 -13.18 -9.60 2.05
N THR A 449 -12.08 -9.24 1.40
CA THR A 449 -10.79 -8.97 2.07
C THR A 449 -10.86 -7.72 2.95
N ILE A 450 -11.47 -6.64 2.46
CA ILE A 450 -11.67 -5.40 3.22
C ILE A 450 -12.58 -5.65 4.42
N ILE A 451 -13.71 -6.33 4.21
CA ILE A 451 -14.70 -6.64 5.24
C ILE A 451 -14.10 -7.54 6.33
N ALA A 452 -13.43 -8.63 5.95
CA ALA A 452 -12.80 -9.53 6.92
C ALA A 452 -11.71 -8.83 7.74
N SER A 453 -10.88 -8.00 7.08
CA SER A 453 -9.85 -7.21 7.76
C SER A 453 -10.45 -6.20 8.73
N ALA A 454 -11.52 -5.50 8.35
CA ALA A 454 -12.22 -4.55 9.21
C ALA A 454 -12.90 -5.24 10.40
N ALA A 455 -13.51 -6.40 10.18
CA ALA A 455 -14.14 -7.19 11.23
C ALA A 455 -13.14 -7.59 12.32
N MET A 456 -11.97 -8.11 11.91
CA MET A 456 -10.91 -8.47 12.85
C MET A 456 -10.31 -7.24 13.54
N ALA A 457 -10.16 -6.12 12.83
CA ALA A 457 -9.70 -4.88 13.42
C ALA A 457 -10.69 -4.37 14.49
N LEU A 458 -12.00 -4.35 14.22
CA LEU A 458 -13.04 -3.98 15.20
C LEU A 458 -13.02 -4.88 16.43
N MET A 459 -12.89 -6.18 16.22
CA MET A 459 -12.82 -7.17 17.28
C MET A 459 -11.55 -7.03 18.13
N THR A 460 -10.42 -6.66 17.49
CA THR A 460 -9.15 -6.34 18.17
C THR A 460 -9.29 -5.08 19.04
N VAL A 461 -9.87 -4.00 18.50
CA VAL A 461 -10.08 -2.75 19.26
C VAL A 461 -10.87 -2.97 20.54
N LEU A 462 -11.90 -3.80 20.47
CA LEU A 462 -12.82 -4.02 21.60
C LEU A 462 -12.37 -5.13 22.55
N GLY A 463 -11.24 -5.79 22.30
CA GLY A 463 -10.83 -6.95 23.11
C GLY A 463 -11.90 -8.04 23.16
N ALA A 464 -12.70 -8.19 22.11
CA ALA A 464 -13.86 -9.07 22.15
C ALA A 464 -13.48 -10.56 22.09
N ASP A 465 -14.36 -11.43 22.58
CA ASP A 465 -14.18 -12.87 22.55
C ASP A 465 -14.27 -13.46 21.11
N ASN A 466 -13.82 -14.71 20.96
CA ASN A 466 -13.76 -15.38 19.66
C ASN A 466 -15.15 -15.68 19.06
N GLU A 467 -16.17 -15.85 19.90
CA GLU A 467 -17.54 -16.12 19.47
C GLU A 467 -18.18 -14.90 18.78
N SER A 468 -17.70 -13.70 19.08
CA SER A 468 -18.22 -12.45 18.53
C SER A 468 -17.79 -12.15 17.08
N TYR A 469 -16.86 -12.92 16.47
CA TYR A 469 -16.36 -12.61 15.12
C TYR A 469 -17.47 -12.44 14.08
N GLY A 470 -18.49 -13.32 14.10
CA GLY A 470 -19.61 -13.23 13.17
C GLY A 470 -20.44 -11.95 13.30
N GLN A 471 -20.51 -11.35 14.50
CA GLN A 471 -21.18 -10.07 14.73
C GLN A 471 -20.38 -8.92 14.14
N PHE A 472 -19.06 -8.93 14.34
CA PHE A 472 -18.16 -7.93 13.75
C PHE A 472 -18.09 -8.02 12.22
N HIS A 473 -18.18 -9.22 11.67
CA HIS A 473 -18.25 -9.41 10.22
C HIS A 473 -19.49 -8.74 9.62
N LYS A 474 -20.67 -8.97 10.21
CA LYS A 474 -21.92 -8.31 9.79
C LYS A 474 -21.84 -6.78 9.92
N LYS A 475 -21.26 -6.28 11.02
CA LYS A 475 -21.05 -4.84 11.22
C LYS A 475 -20.12 -4.25 10.14
N ALA A 476 -19.03 -4.94 9.80
CA ALA A 476 -18.12 -4.54 8.74
C ALA A 476 -18.79 -4.54 7.35
N GLU A 477 -19.65 -5.52 7.06
CA GLU A 477 -20.46 -5.55 5.83
C GLU A 477 -21.38 -4.34 5.73
N GLU A 478 -22.07 -3.98 6.82
CA GLU A 478 -22.95 -2.81 6.87
C GLU A 478 -22.17 -1.51 6.65
N LEU A 479 -21.02 -1.36 7.30
CA LEU A 479 -20.12 -0.22 7.11
C LEU A 479 -19.62 -0.13 5.67
N TRP A 480 -19.30 -1.27 5.03
CA TRP A 480 -18.91 -1.31 3.63
C TRP A 480 -20.03 -0.87 2.69
N ARG A 481 -21.27 -1.37 2.91
CA ARG A 481 -22.44 -0.98 2.11
C ARG A 481 -22.78 0.50 2.24
N THR A 482 -22.58 1.07 3.43
CA THR A 482 -22.90 2.47 3.74
C THR A 482 -21.69 3.41 3.65
N ARG A 483 -20.55 2.96 3.09
CA ARG A 483 -19.28 3.71 3.08
C ARG A 483 -19.34 5.09 2.41
N HIS A 484 -20.26 5.30 1.48
CA HIS A 484 -20.47 6.57 0.79
C HIS A 484 -21.69 7.35 1.29
N ALA A 485 -22.40 6.83 2.29
CA ALA A 485 -23.45 7.60 2.94
C ALA A 485 -22.80 8.79 3.67
N VAL A 486 -23.34 9.98 3.42
CA VAL A 486 -23.02 11.19 4.17
C VAL A 486 -23.54 10.95 5.60
N LEU A 487 -22.63 11.03 6.57
CA LEU A 487 -22.96 10.94 8.00
C LEU A 487 -23.73 12.17 8.47
#